data_AF-A0A3C0TL36-F1
#
_entry.id   AF-A0A3C0TL36-F1
#
_cell.length_a   1.000
_cell.length_b   1.000
_cell.length_c   1.000
_cell.angle_alpha   90.00
_cell.angle_beta   90.00
_cell.angle_gamma   90.00
#
_symmetry.space_group_name_H-M   'P 1'
#
loop_
_entity.id
_entity.type
_entity.pdbx_description
1 polymer ?
#
loop_
_entity_poly.entity_id
_entity_poly.type
_entity_poly.pdbx_seq_one_letter_code
_entity_poly.pdbx_strand_id
1 'polypeptide(L)' 'MARRWVMSRTIIDIQDDLLRKAQKMTGINKKVEIVNYALKRLLEQKEIERVLELRGKVKWEGNIERMRRDRRGSR' A
#
# COMPACT_ATOMS: atom_id res chain seq x y z
N MET A 1 -25.50 -0.55 8.02
CA MET A 1 -25.13 0.64 8.82
C MET A 1 -23.92 1.30 8.16
N ALA A 2 -24.04 2.53 7.68
CA ALA A 2 -22.93 3.22 7.03
C ALA A 2 -21.89 3.66 8.08
N ARG A 3 -20.64 3.23 7.94
CA ARG A 3 -19.54 3.67 8.80
C ARG A 3 -19.33 5.17 8.58
N ARG A 4 -19.59 5.99 9.61
CA ARG A 4 -19.30 7.43 9.57
C ARG A 4 -17.79 7.62 9.54
N TRP A 5 -17.27 8.19 8.46
CA TRP A 5 -15.85 8.52 8.37
C TRP A 5 -15.57 9.68 9.34
N VAL A 6 -14.76 9.43 10.36
CA VAL A 6 -14.32 10.48 11.30
C VAL A 6 -13.04 11.07 10.74
N MET A 7 -13.09 12.34 10.33
CA MET A 7 -11.89 13.11 9.99
C MET A 7 -11.49 13.96 11.19
N SER A 8 -10.30 13.73 11.73
CA SER A 8 -9.68 14.62 12.72
C SER A 8 -8.93 15.76 12.01
N ARG A 9 -9.00 16.96 12.58
CA ARG A 9 -8.15 18.10 12.17
C ARG A 9 -6.98 18.20 13.14
N THR A 10 -5.78 18.36 12.61
CA THR A 10 -4.56 18.51 13.39
C THR A 10 -3.62 19.47 12.67
N ILE A 11 -2.94 20.32 13.43
CA ILE A 11 -1.87 21.17 12.92
C ILE A 11 -0.56 20.41 13.13
N ILE A 12 0.20 20.21 12.06
CA ILE A 12 1.48 19.52 12.09
C ILE A 12 2.48 20.29 11.23
N ASP A 13 3.73 20.30 11.66
CA ASP A 13 4.84 20.79 10.85
C ASP A 13 5.31 19.67 9.91
N ILE A 14 5.46 20.01 8.62
CA ILE A 14 5.89 19.07 7.57
C ILE A 14 7.10 19.67 6.87
N GLN A 15 8.14 18.87 6.66
CA GLN A 15 9.30 19.31 5.89
C GLN A 15 8.90 19.63 4.45
N ASP A 16 9.08 20.90 4.06
CA ASP A 16 8.62 21.41 2.76
C ASP A 16 9.37 20.77 1.58
N ASP A 17 10.64 20.42 1.73
CA ASP A 17 11.40 19.77 0.67
C ASP A 17 10.86 18.36 0.37
N LEU A 18 10.51 17.60 1.40
CA LEU A 18 9.90 16.29 1.30
C LEU A 18 8.51 16.39 0.67
N LEU A 19 7.71 17.35 1.14
CA LEU A 19 6.37 17.61 0.59
C LEU A 19 6.45 17.94 -0.90
N ARG A 20 7.36 18.84 -1.31
CA ARG A 20 7.52 19.22 -2.73
C ARG A 20 7.97 18.05 -3.59
N LYS A 21 8.87 17.19 -3.09
CA LYS A 21 9.27 15.97 -3.79
C LYS A 21 8.07 15.03 -3.96
N ALA A 22 7.30 14.81 -2.90
CA ALA A 22 6.11 13.97 -2.95
C ALA A 22 5.05 14.53 -3.93
N GLN A 23 4.79 15.83 -3.92
CA GLN A 23 3.88 16.48 -4.88
C GLN A 23 4.32 16.23 -6.33
N LYS A 24 5.61 16.43 -6.63
CA LYS A 24 6.15 16.19 -7.98
C LYS A 24 6.06 14.74 -8.42
N MET A 25 6.33 13.79 -7.53
CA MET A 25 6.29 12.36 -7.85
C MET A 25 4.87 11.80 -7.95
N THR A 26 3.93 12.31 -7.16
CA THR A 26 2.56 11.78 -7.08
C THR A 26 1.55 12.57 -7.90
N GLY A 27 1.85 13.82 -8.26
CA GLY A 27 0.91 14.76 -8.88
C GLY A 27 -0.15 15.32 -7.92
N ILE A 28 -0.11 14.93 -6.63
CA ILE A 28 -1.06 15.40 -5.62
C ILE A 28 -0.65 16.80 -5.15
N ASN A 29 -1.56 17.77 -5.18
CA ASN A 29 -1.25 19.15 -4.79
C ASN A 29 -1.54 19.45 -3.32
N LYS A 30 -2.59 18.86 -2.74
CA LYS A 30 -3.01 19.23 -1.37
C LYS A 30 -2.17 18.50 -0.33
N LYS A 31 -1.66 19.27 0.66
CA LYS A 31 -0.85 18.73 1.77
C LYS A 31 -1.54 17.57 2.50
N VAL A 32 -2.82 17.75 2.85
CA VAL A 32 -3.64 16.72 3.52
C VAL A 32 -3.77 15.44 2.69
N GLU A 33 -3.92 15.56 1.37
CA GLU A 33 -4.06 14.39 0.50
C GLU A 33 -2.75 13.62 0.40
N ILE A 34 -1.60 14.31 0.36
CA ILE A 34 -0.29 13.66 0.43
C ILE A 34 -0.10 12.91 1.76
N VAL A 35 -0.46 13.53 2.88
CA VAL A 35 -0.33 12.89 4.20
C VAL A 35 -1.20 11.64 4.27
N ASN A 36 -2.46 11.72 3.86
CA ASN A 36 -3.36 10.57 3.84
C ASN A 36 -2.88 9.48 2.87
N TYR A 37 -2.37 9.86 1.70
CA TYR A 37 -1.78 8.96 0.74
C TYR A 37 -0.56 8.24 1.35
N ALA A 38 0.36 8.97 1.97
CA ALA A 38 1.55 8.41 2.61
C ALA A 38 1.19 7.43 3.73
N LEU A 39 0.21 7.77 4.58
CA LEU A 39 -0.29 6.87 5.64
C LEU A 39 -0.86 5.58 5.05
N LYS A 40 -1.67 5.68 4.00
CA LYS A 40 -2.22 4.49 3.31
C LYS A 40 -1.10 3.62 2.74
N ARG A 41 -0.13 4.22 2.05
CA ARG A 41 1.01 3.50 1.46
C ARG A 41 1.88 2.81 2.51
N LEU A 42 2.09 3.46 3.65
CA LEU A 42 2.82 2.87 4.78
C LEU A 42 2.12 1.60 5.29
N LEU A 43 0.79 1.63 5.46
CA LEU A 43 0.04 0.46 5.91
C LEU A 43 0.09 -0.68 4.89
N GLU A 44 -0.13 -0.38 3.60
CA GLU A 44 -0.02 -1.37 2.53
C GLU A 44 1.36 -2.03 2.50
N GLN A 45 2.42 -1.24 2.70
CA GLN A 45 3.78 -1.77 2.80
C GLN A 45 3.94 -2.70 4.01
N LYS A 46 3.42 -2.31 5.18
CA LYS A 46 3.51 -3.12 6.41
C LYS A 46 2.71 -4.43 6.30
N GLU A 47 1.60 -4.43 5.59
CA GLU A 47 0.83 -5.64 5.29
C GLU A 47 1.65 -6.61 4.43
N ILE A 48 2.32 -6.11 3.40
CA ILE A 48 3.23 -6.92 2.56
C ILE A 48 4.39 -7.47 3.40
N GLU A 49 5.03 -6.64 4.23
CA GLU A 49 6.11 -7.07 5.13
C GLU A 49 5.65 -8.22 6.05
N ARG A 50 4.44 -8.12 6.63
CA ARG A 50 3.87 -9.19 7.47
C ARG A 50 3.65 -10.50 6.68
N VAL A 51 3.23 -10.43 5.42
CA VAL A 51 3.11 -11.62 4.57
C VAL A 51 4.49 -12.23 4.30
N LEU A 52 5.50 -11.40 4.04
CA LEU A 52 6.87 -11.87 3.81
C LEU A 52 7.47 -12.58 5.04
N GLU A 53 7.07 -12.20 6.25
CA GLU A 53 7.48 -12.87 7.48
C GLU A 53 7.01 -14.34 7.58
N LEU A 54 5.99 -14.73 6.81
CA LEU A 54 5.50 -16.12 6.73
C LEU A 54 6.41 -17.02 5.89
N ARG A 55 7.38 -16.46 5.17
CA ARG A 55 8.32 -17.23 4.34
C ARG A 55 9.02 -18.30 5.18
N GLY A 56 8.85 -19.56 4.78
CA GLY A 56 9.44 -20.72 5.47
C GLY A 56 8.76 -21.11 6.78
N LYS A 57 7.75 -20.35 7.26
CA LYS A 57 6.98 -20.66 8.47
C LYS A 57 5.65 -21.35 8.18
N VAL A 58 5.14 -21.20 6.96
CA VAL A 58 3.86 -21.81 6.54
C VAL A 58 4.10 -22.86 5.46
N LYS A 59 3.36 -23.98 5.56
CA LYS A 59 3.32 -24.97 4.50
C LYS A 59 2.44 -24.43 3.38
N TRP A 60 3.01 -24.33 2.19
CA TRP A 60 2.25 -23.97 1.00
C TRP A 60 1.55 -25.22 0.45
N GLU A 61 0.23 -25.13 0.24
CA GLU A 61 -0.58 -26.22 -0.34
C GLU A 61 -1.09 -25.80 -1.71
N GLY A 62 -0.59 -26.44 -2.76
CA GLY A 62 -0.95 -26.18 -4.15
C GLY A 62 -0.12 -27.03 -5.13
N ASN A 63 -0.48 -27.01 -6.42
CA ASN A 63 0.28 -27.67 -7.48
C ASN A 63 0.87 -26.61 -8.43
N ILE A 64 2.17 -26.37 -8.33
CA ILE A 64 2.88 -25.33 -9.10
C ILE A 64 2.79 -25.59 -10.60
N GLU A 65 2.92 -26.86 -11.00
CA GLU A 65 2.89 -27.26 -12.41
C GLU A 65 1.52 -27.00 -13.05
N ARG A 66 0.43 -27.25 -12.32
CA ARG A 66 -0.93 -26.91 -12.77
C ARG A 66 -1.07 -25.40 -13.00
N MET A 67 -0.67 -24.58 -12.03
CA MET A 67 -0.78 -23.11 -12.12
C MET A 67 0.06 -22.48 -13.24
N ARG A 68 1.13 -23.16 -13.67
CA ARG A 68 2.00 -22.71 -14.78
C ARG A 68 1.44 -23.11 -16.15
N ARG A 69 0.82 -24.28 -16.26
CA ARG A 69 0.19 -24.75 -17.51
C ARG A 69 -0.98 -23.86 -17.95
N ASP A 70 -1.80 -23.42 -17.02
CA ASP A 70 -2.96 -22.56 -17.31
C ASP A 70 -2.57 -21.19 -17.91
N ARG A 71 -1.33 -20.72 -17.69
CA ARG A 71 -0.83 -19.46 -18.28
C ARG A 71 -0.36 -19.58 -19.73
N ARG A 72 -0.08 -20.78 -20.21
CA ARG A 72 0.43 -21.01 -21.58
C ARG A 72 -0.64 -21.55 -22.54
N GLY A 73 -1.87 -21.75 -22.07
CA GLY A 73 -2.97 -22.37 -22.83
C GLY A 73 -4.00 -21.41 -23.44
N SER A 74 -3.69 -20.13 -23.60
CA SER A 74 -4.56 -19.16 -24.29
C SER A 74 -3.80 -18.42 -25.38
N ARG A 75 -3.43 -19.16 -26.42
CA ARG A 75 -3.09 -18.63 -27.74
C ARG A 75 -3.98 -19.33 -28.76
#